data_AF-A0A387BKA0-F1
#
_entry.id   AF-A0A387BKA0-F1
#
_cell.length_a   1.000
_cell.length_b   1.000
_cell.length_c   1.000
_cell.angle_alpha   90.00
_cell.angle_beta   90.00
_cell.angle_gamma   90.00
#
_symmetry.space_group_name_H-M   'P 1'
#
loop_
_entity.id
_entity.type
_entity.pdbx_description
1 polymer ?
#
loop_
_entity_poly.entity_id
_entity_poly.type
_entity_poly.pdbx_seq_one_letter_code
_entity_poly.pdbx_strand_id
1 'polypeptide(L)'
;MSAPDAAGRVLQPAAWRRAIAPMVIAVVVLSIVLQEPVAALLPPATPRVLVFLAIAVPVVLAIVLGLAAAYPRIVVLPDGALRLRGVTVRPAELVTVRRSVSSGGGAGYLVLTFRTAGGRRIRVLVAGAPIRGLDTAQARLLWEAVAASGIPAGADAAQERGFLSENVLASGRQVEVDRGLVLRELDGLLGVPHQVPEVAAVQEEPPAASSGDDDVTLADDRAAAAELLSVTRGTRLVRRIAFWTLVLACVVTVIVLLVLLTMEWGGRDFGAFDEDPLTAVMTTLMLVSVLFGIVWAVAADVDDARVRASSRRWLAAASVAQGERGLPTPFHAAWLGAPGGRMAGVGLFVLGMVALLAVIGGPVALARGYGPPAVGVLVTIAGVVLGVVALWGWFSRRRAHRRRVEWLIEVAGERATGGQAPDAPFTG
;
A
#
# COMPACT_ATOMS: atom_id res chain seq x y z
N MET A 1 4.44 -13.08 48.66
CA MET A 1 3.71 -12.06 47.88
C MET A 1 4.67 -11.47 46.87
N SER A 2 4.66 -12.02 45.65
CA SER A 2 5.50 -11.54 44.55
C SER A 2 4.92 -10.24 44.01
N ALA A 3 5.77 -9.23 43.80
CA ALA A 3 5.38 -7.95 43.25
C ALA A 3 4.66 -8.15 41.89
N PRO A 4 3.50 -7.51 41.65
CA PRO A 4 2.84 -7.60 40.36
C PRO A 4 3.78 -7.04 39.27
N ASP A 5 3.95 -7.82 38.21
CA ASP A 5 4.83 -7.52 37.08
C ASP A 5 4.70 -6.07 36.61
N ALA A 6 5.79 -5.31 36.72
CA ALA A 6 5.98 -4.00 36.10
C ALA A 6 6.13 -4.09 34.56
N ALA A 7 5.53 -5.11 33.95
CA ALA A 7 5.58 -5.35 32.52
C ALA A 7 4.47 -4.54 31.84
N GLY A 8 4.84 -3.42 31.22
CA GLY A 8 3.90 -2.60 30.44
C GLY A 8 3.12 -3.44 29.40
N ARG A 9 1.87 -3.07 29.17
CA ARG A 9 0.95 -3.76 28.25
C ARG A 9 1.32 -3.44 26.80
N VAL A 10 1.35 -4.44 25.92
CA VAL A 10 1.70 -4.22 24.51
C VAL A 10 0.49 -3.70 23.75
N LEU A 11 0.54 -2.44 23.32
CA LEU A 11 -0.51 -1.81 22.50
C LEU A 11 -0.43 -2.28 21.05
N GLN A 12 0.78 -2.24 20.47
CA GLN A 12 1.01 -2.69 19.11
C GLN A 12 2.21 -3.65 19.16
N PRO A 13 2.00 -4.96 18.94
CA PRO A 13 3.12 -5.86 18.69
C PRO A 13 3.80 -5.42 17.39
N ALA A 14 5.01 -5.89 17.12
CA ALA A 14 5.62 -5.69 15.80
C ALA A 14 4.78 -6.47 14.76
N ALA A 15 3.65 -5.89 14.33
CA ALA A 15 2.58 -6.54 13.55
C ALA A 15 3.11 -7.09 12.22
N TRP A 16 4.18 -6.48 11.71
CA TRP A 16 4.92 -6.95 10.56
C TRP A 16 5.61 -8.30 10.76
N ARG A 17 5.96 -8.74 11.98
CA ARG A 17 6.71 -9.99 12.20
C ARG A 17 5.99 -11.24 11.73
N ARG A 18 4.66 -11.25 11.74
CA ARG A 18 3.86 -12.37 11.21
C ARG A 18 3.67 -12.27 9.69
N ALA A 19 3.59 -11.04 9.18
CA ALA A 19 3.43 -10.77 7.75
C ALA A 19 4.75 -10.82 6.96
N ILE A 20 5.91 -10.79 7.65
CA ILE A 20 7.21 -10.78 6.98
C ILE A 20 7.62 -12.15 6.47
N ALA A 21 7.15 -13.23 7.08
CA ALA A 21 7.47 -14.59 6.66
C ALA A 21 7.13 -14.85 5.17
N PRO A 22 5.91 -14.59 4.67
CA PRO A 22 5.60 -14.76 3.25
C PRO A 22 6.38 -13.80 2.35
N MET A 23 6.68 -12.58 2.80
CA MET A 23 7.52 -11.64 2.04
C MET A 23 8.97 -12.12 1.94
N VAL A 24 9.55 -12.62 3.03
CA VAL A 24 10.91 -13.18 3.06
C VAL A 24 10.98 -14.44 2.20
N ILE A 25 9.98 -15.33 2.29
CA ILE A 25 9.88 -16.50 1.41
C ILE A 25 9.84 -16.06 -0.05
N ALA A 26 8.99 -15.09 -0.40
CA ALA A 26 8.90 -14.58 -1.77
C ALA A 26 10.22 -13.97 -2.26
N VAL A 27 10.94 -13.24 -1.40
CA VAL A 27 12.26 -12.69 -1.73
C VAL A 27 13.31 -13.78 -1.89
N VAL A 28 13.31 -14.80 -1.03
CA VAL A 28 14.23 -15.95 -1.16
C VAL A 28 13.97 -16.69 -2.45
N VAL A 29 12.70 -17.01 -2.77
CA VAL A 29 12.31 -17.64 -4.03
C VAL A 29 12.72 -16.79 -5.23
N LEU A 30 12.44 -15.48 -5.18
CA LEU A 30 12.84 -14.56 -6.25
C LEU A 30 14.37 -14.47 -6.37
N SER A 31 15.11 -14.52 -5.27
CA SER A 31 16.58 -14.47 -5.28
C SER A 31 17.18 -15.75 -5.85
N ILE A 32 16.57 -16.90 -5.61
CA ILE A 32 16.94 -18.18 -6.25
C ILE A 32 16.67 -18.10 -7.76
N VAL A 33 15.49 -17.61 -8.14
CA VAL A 33 15.09 -17.42 -9.56
C VAL A 33 16.03 -16.46 -10.29
N LEU A 34 16.43 -15.37 -9.64
CA LEU A 34 17.34 -14.37 -10.21
C LEU A 34 18.82 -14.76 -10.13
N GLN A 35 19.16 -15.83 -9.39
CA GLN A 35 20.55 -16.22 -9.17
C GLN A 35 21.23 -16.60 -10.49
N GLU A 36 20.64 -17.46 -11.30
CA GLU A 36 21.22 -17.94 -12.55
C GLU A 36 21.39 -16.84 -13.61
N PRO A 37 20.38 -16.00 -13.92
CA PRO A 37 20.56 -14.94 -14.90
C PRO A 37 21.58 -13.88 -14.43
N VAL A 38 21.70 -13.64 -13.12
CA VAL A 38 22.70 -12.72 -12.57
C VAL A 38 24.09 -13.38 -12.56
N ALA A 39 24.18 -14.67 -12.24
CA ALA A 39 25.43 -15.42 -12.27
C ALA A 39 26.01 -15.53 -13.69
N ALA A 40 25.17 -15.63 -14.72
CA ALA A 40 25.57 -15.63 -16.12
C ALA A 40 26.22 -14.29 -16.57
N LEU A 41 25.92 -13.19 -15.86
CA LEU A 41 26.55 -11.88 -16.09
C LEU A 41 27.83 -11.69 -15.28
N LEU A 42 28.17 -12.67 -14.42
CA LEU A 42 29.33 -12.66 -13.54
C LEU A 42 30.33 -13.72 -14.02
N PRO A 43 31.60 -13.65 -13.59
CA PRO A 43 32.58 -14.65 -13.94
C PRO A 43 32.11 -16.07 -13.55
N PRO A 44 32.40 -17.12 -14.35
CA PRO A 44 31.93 -18.48 -14.09
C PRO A 44 32.46 -19.07 -12.77
N ALA A 45 33.56 -18.52 -12.24
CA ALA A 45 34.09 -18.88 -10.93
C ALA A 45 33.32 -18.29 -9.75
N THR A 46 32.30 -17.44 -9.99
CA THR A 46 31.52 -16.80 -8.93
C THR A 46 30.62 -17.81 -8.24
N PRO A 47 30.78 -18.06 -6.94
CA PRO A 47 29.92 -18.99 -6.22
C PRO A 47 28.47 -18.52 -6.25
N ARG A 48 27.57 -19.39 -6.73
CA ARG A 48 26.11 -19.17 -6.77
C ARG A 48 25.54 -18.66 -5.45
N VAL A 49 26.04 -19.18 -4.32
CA VAL A 49 25.65 -18.76 -2.97
C VAL A 49 25.93 -17.27 -2.71
N LEU A 50 27.03 -16.72 -3.24
CA LEU A 50 27.33 -15.29 -3.07
C LEU A 50 26.37 -14.41 -3.88
N VAL A 51 25.96 -14.86 -5.07
CA VAL A 51 24.96 -14.15 -5.90
C VAL A 51 23.60 -14.17 -5.21
N PHE A 52 23.18 -15.32 -4.69
CA PHE A 52 21.96 -15.42 -3.90
C PHE A 52 21.98 -14.49 -2.68
N LEU A 53 23.05 -14.52 -1.88
CA LEU A 53 23.17 -13.67 -0.69
C LEU A 53 23.20 -12.18 -1.05
N ALA A 54 23.88 -11.82 -2.14
CA ALA A 54 23.94 -10.44 -2.63
C ALA A 54 22.56 -9.88 -3.05
N ILE A 55 21.62 -10.74 -3.47
CA ILE A 55 20.25 -10.33 -3.82
C ILE A 55 19.33 -10.42 -2.60
N ALA A 56 19.34 -11.55 -1.90
CA ALA A 56 18.40 -11.84 -0.83
C ALA A 56 18.62 -10.95 0.40
N VAL A 57 19.87 -10.79 0.85
CA VAL A 57 20.18 -10.11 2.12
C VAL A 57 19.76 -8.64 2.09
N PRO A 58 20.12 -7.82 1.10
CA PRO A 58 19.74 -6.42 1.09
C PRO A 58 18.24 -6.21 0.95
N VAL A 59 17.55 -7.04 0.15
CA VAL A 59 16.10 -6.93 -0.04
C VAL A 59 15.36 -7.32 1.25
N VAL A 60 15.74 -8.42 1.88
CA VAL A 60 15.20 -8.82 3.18
C VAL A 60 15.48 -7.73 4.22
N LEU A 61 16.71 -7.22 4.28
CA LEU A 61 17.09 -6.17 5.23
C LEU A 61 16.28 -4.89 4.99
N ALA A 62 16.10 -4.45 3.74
CA ALA A 62 15.30 -3.29 3.39
C ALA A 62 13.83 -3.46 3.80
N ILE A 63 13.25 -4.65 3.60
CA ILE A 63 11.88 -4.96 4.01
C ILE A 63 11.76 -4.98 5.55
N VAL A 64 12.66 -5.68 6.24
CA VAL A 64 12.68 -5.78 7.71
C VAL A 64 12.84 -4.39 8.32
N LEU A 65 13.85 -3.62 7.89
CA LEU A 65 14.13 -2.29 8.41
C LEU A 65 13.01 -1.31 8.04
N GLY A 66 12.47 -1.38 6.82
CA GLY A 66 11.36 -0.54 6.37
C GLY A 66 10.08 -0.79 7.18
N LEU A 67 9.74 -2.05 7.43
CA LEU A 67 8.57 -2.43 8.23
C LEU A 67 8.77 -2.13 9.72
N ALA A 68 9.96 -2.38 10.27
CA ALA A 68 10.31 -2.00 11.63
C ALA A 68 10.30 -0.47 11.82
N ALA A 69 10.69 0.26 10.78
CA ALA A 69 10.63 1.71 10.73
C ALA A 69 9.17 2.22 10.66
N ALA A 70 8.31 1.55 9.91
CA ALA A 70 6.92 1.95 9.70
C ALA A 70 5.99 1.58 10.87
N TYR A 71 6.18 0.42 11.49
CA TYR A 71 5.32 -0.13 12.53
C TYR A 71 6.15 -0.57 13.75
N PRO A 72 6.63 0.38 14.57
CA PRO A 72 7.38 0.06 15.77
C PRO A 72 6.50 -0.65 16.80
N ARG A 73 7.13 -1.41 17.70
CA ARG A 73 6.46 -1.93 18.89
C ARG A 73 6.11 -0.77 19.81
N ILE A 74 4.85 -0.72 20.26
CA ILE A 74 4.35 0.30 21.20
C ILE A 74 3.90 -0.42 22.47
N VAL A 75 4.38 0.06 23.62
CA VAL A 75 4.06 -0.48 24.95
C VAL A 75 3.45 0.63 25.78
N VAL A 76 2.31 0.37 26.42
CA VAL A 76 1.67 1.23 27.41
C VAL A 76 2.25 0.89 28.77
N LEU A 77 2.89 1.86 29.41
CA LEU A 77 3.41 1.75 30.77
C LEU A 77 2.27 1.84 31.81
N PRO A 78 2.50 1.43 33.07
CA PRO A 78 1.47 1.45 34.11
C PRO A 78 0.89 2.84 34.41
N ASP A 79 1.66 3.90 34.13
CA ASP A 79 1.25 5.31 34.23
C ASP A 79 0.47 5.81 33.01
N GLY A 80 0.14 4.93 32.06
CA GLY A 80 -0.57 5.24 30.82
C GLY A 80 0.34 5.83 29.73
N ALA A 81 1.64 5.97 29.96
CA ALA A 81 2.55 6.53 28.97
C ALA A 81 2.89 5.53 27.85
N LEU A 82 2.99 6.03 26.62
CA LEU A 82 3.32 5.23 25.44
C LEU A 82 4.84 5.20 25.25
N ARG A 83 5.44 4.01 25.35
CA ARG A 83 6.86 3.79 25.08
C ARG A 83 7.06 3.22 23.67
N LEU A 84 7.81 3.95 22.85
CA LEU A 84 8.21 3.56 21.50
C LEU A 84 9.69 3.88 21.26
N ARG A 85 10.48 2.93 20.73
CA ARG A 85 11.92 3.12 20.44
C ARG A 85 12.75 3.71 21.59
N GLY A 86 12.47 3.29 22.83
CA GLY A 86 13.17 3.78 24.03
C GLY A 86 12.71 5.17 24.50
N VAL A 87 11.72 5.77 23.83
CA VAL A 87 11.17 7.07 24.17
C VAL A 87 9.78 6.91 24.76
N THR A 88 9.53 7.60 25.87
CA THR A 88 8.21 7.65 26.52
C THR A 88 7.49 8.93 26.10
N VAL A 89 6.22 8.80 25.73
CA VAL A 89 5.33 9.89 25.32
C VAL A 89 4.07 9.81 26.16
N ARG A 90 3.72 10.89 26.86
CA ARG A 90 2.45 10.94 27.61
C ARG A 90 1.28 11.14 26.65
N PRO A 91 0.10 10.54 26.90
CA PRO A 91 -1.09 10.75 26.06
C PRO A 91 -1.40 12.24 25.82
N ALA A 92 -1.29 13.06 26.86
CA ALA A 92 -1.52 14.51 26.77
C ALA A 92 -0.60 15.24 25.77
N GLU A 93 0.56 14.68 25.44
CA GLU A 93 1.47 15.26 24.43
C GLU A 93 1.01 15.03 22.99
N LEU A 94 0.05 14.13 22.78
CA LEU A 94 -0.56 13.88 21.48
C LEU A 94 -1.50 15.04 21.15
N VAL A 95 -1.18 15.79 20.10
CA VAL A 95 -1.86 17.05 19.75
C VAL A 95 -2.69 16.95 18.47
N THR A 96 -2.30 16.07 17.55
CA THR A 96 -3.03 15.86 16.29
C THR A 96 -3.06 14.38 15.96
N VAL A 97 -4.10 13.93 15.27
CA VAL A 97 -4.20 12.57 14.75
C VAL A 97 -4.61 12.62 13.28
N ARG A 98 -3.94 11.81 12.47
CA ARG A 98 -4.30 11.62 11.07
C ARG A 98 -4.74 10.21 10.82
N ARG A 99 -5.94 10.07 10.27
CA ARG A 99 -6.53 8.81 9.84
C ARG A 99 -6.16 8.50 8.41
N SER A 100 -5.98 7.23 8.09
CA SER A 100 -5.71 6.73 6.74
C SER A 100 -6.35 5.37 6.51
N VAL A 101 -7.34 5.31 5.62
CA VAL A 101 -7.96 4.07 5.13
C VAL A 101 -7.46 3.79 3.73
N SER A 102 -6.85 2.63 3.51
CA SER A 102 -6.49 2.16 2.19
C SER A 102 -7.15 0.82 1.91
N SER A 103 -7.85 0.67 0.78
CA SER A 103 -8.35 -0.62 0.30
C SER A 103 -7.91 -0.87 -1.14
N GLY A 104 -7.55 -2.12 -1.45
CA GLY A 104 -7.17 -2.52 -2.81
C GLY A 104 -6.60 -3.93 -2.90
N GLY A 105 -6.96 -4.66 -3.96
CA GLY A 105 -6.31 -5.93 -4.33
C GLY A 105 -6.36 -7.03 -3.25
N GLY A 106 -7.41 -7.08 -2.44
CA GLY A 106 -7.55 -8.04 -1.33
C GLY A 106 -6.89 -7.61 -0.02
N ALA A 107 -6.29 -6.42 0.03
CA ALA A 107 -5.77 -5.82 1.25
C ALA A 107 -6.58 -4.59 1.65
N GLY A 108 -6.80 -4.41 2.95
CA GLY A 108 -7.48 -3.26 3.54
C GLY A 108 -6.77 -2.87 4.82
N TYR A 109 -6.54 -1.58 5.05
CA TYR A 109 -5.85 -1.10 6.24
C TYR A 109 -6.47 0.20 6.74
N LEU A 110 -6.66 0.28 8.05
CA LEU A 110 -6.97 1.50 8.80
C LEU A 110 -5.74 1.83 9.67
N VAL A 111 -5.19 3.02 9.47
CA VAL A 111 -4.00 3.48 10.17
C VAL A 111 -4.27 4.84 10.80
N LEU A 112 -3.97 4.96 12.10
CA LEU A 112 -3.94 6.24 12.81
C LEU A 112 -2.49 6.70 12.99
N THR A 113 -2.21 7.94 12.66
CA THR A 113 -0.90 8.58 12.81
C THR A 113 -1.02 9.76 13.75
N PHE A 114 -0.60 9.58 14.99
CA PHE A 114 -0.58 10.62 16.01
C PHE A 114 0.69 11.46 15.87
N ARG A 115 0.58 12.75 16.19
CA ARG A 115 1.72 13.67 16.29
C ARG A 115 1.80 14.23 17.69
N THR A 116 3.01 14.31 18.24
CA THR A 116 3.25 14.99 19.51
C THR A 116 3.54 16.47 19.30
N ALA A 117 3.39 17.28 20.36
CA ALA A 117 3.78 18.69 20.36
C ALA A 117 5.25 18.88 19.93
N GLY A 118 6.13 17.97 20.35
CA GLY A 118 7.55 17.90 19.92
C GLY A 118 7.77 17.39 18.49
N GLY A 119 6.73 17.27 17.67
CA GLY A 119 6.82 16.90 16.25
C GLY A 119 7.04 15.42 15.96
N ARG A 120 7.04 14.55 16.98
CA ARG A 120 7.21 13.09 16.80
C ARG A 120 5.96 12.49 16.19
N ARG A 121 6.10 11.42 15.41
CA ARG A 121 4.99 10.73 14.75
C ARG A 121 4.89 9.30 15.27
N ILE A 122 3.68 8.90 15.67
CA ILE A 122 3.37 7.55 16.16
C ILE A 122 2.34 6.95 15.22
N ARG A 123 2.71 5.86 14.54
CA ARG A 123 1.84 5.18 13.58
C ARG A 123 1.29 3.90 14.20
N VAL A 124 -0.03 3.79 14.22
CA VAL A 124 -0.77 2.65 14.76
C VAL A 124 -1.62 2.02 13.64
N LEU A 125 -1.44 0.71 13.42
CA LEU A 125 -2.26 -0.08 12.51
C LEU A 125 -3.47 -0.59 13.29
N VAL A 126 -4.62 0.05 13.10
CA VAL A 126 -5.84 -0.23 13.87
C VAL A 126 -6.53 -1.48 13.35
N ALA A 127 -6.76 -1.56 12.04
CA ALA A 127 -7.36 -2.73 11.40
C ALA A 127 -6.65 -3.03 10.08
N GLY A 128 -6.61 -4.29 9.69
CA GLY A 128 -6.24 -4.63 8.32
C GLY A 128 -5.98 -6.09 8.00
N ALA A 129 -5.77 -6.34 6.72
CA ALA A 129 -5.44 -7.63 6.12
C ALA A 129 -4.49 -7.46 4.92
N PRO A 130 -3.52 -8.37 4.71
CA PRO A 130 -3.19 -9.54 5.54
C PRO A 130 -2.47 -9.23 6.85
N ILE A 131 -1.95 -8.01 7.04
CA ILE A 131 -1.35 -7.62 8.33
C ILE A 131 -2.48 -7.34 9.31
N ARG A 132 -2.67 -8.23 10.28
CA ARG A 132 -3.69 -8.09 11.33
C ARG A 132 -3.43 -6.82 12.14
N GLY A 133 -4.47 -6.02 12.31
CA GLY A 133 -4.48 -4.84 13.18
C GLY A 133 -4.56 -5.20 14.67
N LEU A 134 -5.10 -4.26 15.45
CA LEU A 134 -5.25 -4.41 16.89
C LEU A 134 -6.31 -5.47 17.24
N ASP A 135 -6.09 -6.21 18.32
CA ASP A 135 -7.14 -6.98 18.98
C ASP A 135 -8.01 -6.08 19.89
N THR A 136 -9.10 -6.61 20.43
CA THR A 136 -10.05 -5.85 21.26
C THR A 136 -9.39 -5.24 22.50
N ALA A 137 -8.45 -5.94 23.13
CA ALA A 137 -7.75 -5.43 24.31
C ALA A 137 -6.80 -4.28 23.93
N GLN A 138 -6.11 -4.40 22.80
CA GLN A 138 -5.24 -3.37 22.24
C GLN A 138 -6.03 -2.16 21.76
N ALA A 139 -7.18 -2.36 21.12
CA ALA A 139 -8.07 -1.29 20.71
C ALA A 139 -8.58 -0.50 21.92
N ARG A 140 -8.89 -1.19 23.03
CA ARG A 140 -9.27 -0.54 24.30
C ARG A 140 -8.13 0.29 24.90
N LEU A 141 -6.89 -0.23 24.90
CA LEU A 141 -5.73 0.55 25.33
C LEU A 141 -5.48 1.78 24.44
N LEU A 142 -5.72 1.66 23.13
CA LEU A 142 -5.64 2.80 22.22
C LEU A 142 -6.71 3.83 22.54
N TRP A 143 -7.94 3.37 22.78
CA TRP A 143 -9.07 4.21 23.15
C TRP A 143 -8.77 5.03 24.41
N GLU A 144 -8.25 4.39 25.46
CA GLU A 144 -7.85 5.05 26.72
C GLU A 144 -6.78 6.12 26.48
N ALA A 145 -5.78 5.82 25.64
CA ALA A 145 -4.73 6.78 25.28
C ALA A 145 -5.26 7.96 24.45
N VAL A 146 -6.23 7.73 23.55
CA VAL A 146 -6.85 8.80 22.76
C VAL A 146 -7.77 9.66 23.64
N ALA A 147 -8.52 9.06 24.56
CA ALA A 147 -9.36 9.79 25.51
C ALA A 147 -8.53 10.73 26.39
N ALA A 148 -7.36 10.27 26.85
CA ALA A 148 -6.42 11.06 27.65
C ALA A 148 -5.52 12.01 26.83
N SER A 149 -5.75 12.15 25.52
CA SER A 149 -4.91 12.95 24.64
C SER A 149 -5.24 14.45 24.66
N GLY A 150 -4.25 15.26 24.30
CA GLY A 150 -4.40 16.71 24.06
C GLY A 150 -4.97 17.05 22.68
N ILE A 151 -5.51 16.07 21.95
CA ILE A 151 -6.12 16.28 20.64
C ILE A 151 -7.41 17.09 20.84
N PRO A 152 -7.64 18.16 20.05
CA PRO A 152 -8.87 18.94 20.14
C PRO A 152 -10.11 18.05 19.96
N ALA A 153 -11.12 18.28 20.79
CA ALA A 153 -12.46 17.76 20.57
C ALA A 153 -13.28 18.91 19.98
N GLY A 154 -13.71 18.77 18.73
CA GLY A 154 -14.42 19.83 18.03
C GLY A 154 -14.79 19.37 16.63
N ALA A 155 -16.09 19.35 16.34
CA ALA A 155 -16.64 19.03 15.04
C ALA A 155 -16.32 20.18 14.06
N ASP A 156 -15.18 20.10 13.39
CA ASP A 156 -14.97 20.86 12.18
C ASP A 156 -15.67 20.10 11.05
N ALA A 157 -16.72 20.70 10.48
CA ALA A 157 -17.47 20.12 9.36
C ALA A 157 -16.55 19.77 8.18
N ALA A 158 -15.39 20.43 8.01
CA ALA A 158 -14.39 20.03 7.02
C ALA A 158 -13.66 18.71 7.37
N GLN A 159 -13.40 18.45 8.66
CA GLN A 159 -12.77 17.23 9.13
C GLN A 159 -13.72 16.04 9.08
N GLU A 160 -15.00 16.25 9.42
CA GLU A 160 -16.04 15.22 9.32
C GLU A 160 -16.29 14.83 7.85
N ARG A 161 -16.35 15.81 6.93
CA ARG A 161 -16.36 15.55 5.48
C ARG A 161 -15.12 14.81 4.99
N GLY A 162 -13.95 15.18 5.50
CA GLY A 162 -12.70 14.47 5.22
C GLY A 162 -12.75 13.01 5.68
N PHE A 163 -13.30 12.77 6.87
CA PHE A 163 -13.47 11.44 7.44
C PHE A 163 -14.43 10.56 6.62
N LEU A 164 -15.59 11.10 6.24
CA LEU A 164 -16.60 10.41 5.43
C LEU A 164 -16.07 10.12 4.03
N SER A 165 -15.48 11.11 3.35
CA SER A 165 -14.89 10.91 2.02
C SER A 165 -13.78 9.87 2.01
N GLU A 166 -12.95 9.81 3.05
CA GLU A 166 -11.90 8.80 3.15
C GLU A 166 -12.46 7.40 3.44
N ASN A 167 -13.55 7.30 4.19
CA ASN A 167 -14.29 6.06 4.40
C ASN A 167 -14.92 5.52 3.12
N VAL A 168 -15.61 6.39 2.38
CA VAL A 168 -16.27 6.02 1.13
C VAL A 168 -15.25 5.68 0.04
N LEU A 169 -14.17 6.46 -0.06
CA LEU A 169 -13.18 6.30 -1.13
C LEU A 169 -12.03 5.35 -0.77
N ALA A 170 -11.83 5.00 0.51
CA ALA A 170 -10.73 4.15 0.98
C ALA A 170 -9.37 4.49 0.33
N SER A 171 -9.09 5.78 0.19
CA SER A 171 -8.13 6.35 -0.77
C SER A 171 -6.66 6.31 -0.35
N GLY A 172 -6.37 5.90 0.88
CA GLY A 172 -5.04 5.94 1.49
C GLY A 172 -4.55 7.37 1.78
N ARG A 173 -5.42 8.38 1.66
CA ARG A 173 -5.13 9.76 2.10
C ARG A 173 -4.93 9.77 3.62
N GLN A 174 -4.27 10.81 4.11
CA GLN A 174 -4.21 11.10 5.54
C GLN A 174 -5.10 12.30 5.83
N VAL A 175 -6.23 12.08 6.50
CA VAL A 175 -7.12 13.15 6.96
C VAL A 175 -6.87 13.41 8.44
N GLU A 176 -6.71 14.69 8.79
CA GLU A 176 -6.67 15.09 10.20
C GLU A 176 -8.07 14.98 10.78
N VAL A 177 -8.19 14.26 11.89
CA VAL A 177 -9.47 13.96 12.53
C VAL A 177 -9.43 14.42 13.98
N ASP A 178 -10.58 14.81 14.50
CA ASP A 178 -10.70 15.24 15.88
C ASP A 178 -10.68 14.04 16.83
N ARG A 179 -10.58 14.33 18.13
CA ARG A 179 -10.59 13.28 19.15
C ARG A 179 -11.90 12.49 19.16
N GLY A 180 -13.04 13.16 18.90
CA GLY A 180 -14.37 12.55 18.96
C GLY A 180 -14.63 11.51 17.87
N LEU A 181 -14.24 11.80 16.63
CA LEU A 181 -14.37 10.88 15.50
C LEU A 181 -13.49 9.63 15.67
N VAL A 182 -12.27 9.80 16.20
CA VAL A 182 -11.40 8.65 16.49
C VAL A 182 -11.99 7.74 17.55
N LEU A 183 -12.53 8.31 18.63
CA LEU A 183 -13.17 7.50 19.68
C LEU A 183 -14.40 6.76 19.14
N ARG A 184 -15.27 7.44 18.37
CA ARG A 184 -16.42 6.80 17.70
C ARG A 184 -16.01 5.65 16.78
N GLU A 185 -14.93 5.81 16.02
CA GLU A 185 -14.40 4.76 15.16
C GLU A 185 -13.86 3.56 15.96
N LEU A 186 -13.13 3.83 17.04
CA LEU A 186 -12.65 2.78 17.93
C LEU A 186 -13.81 2.05 18.64
N ASP A 187 -14.87 2.76 19.02
CA ASP A 187 -16.09 2.18 19.60
C ASP A 187 -16.79 1.24 18.61
N GLY A 188 -16.89 1.64 17.33
CA GLY A 188 -17.41 0.79 16.26
C GLY A 188 -16.60 -0.51 16.08
N LEU A 189 -15.28 -0.45 16.26
CA LEU A 189 -14.40 -1.63 16.23
C LEU A 189 -14.49 -2.48 17.49
N LEU A 190 -14.83 -1.88 18.63
CA LEU A 190 -15.07 -2.58 19.90
C LEU A 190 -16.49 -3.20 19.97
N GLY A 191 -17.41 -2.76 19.11
CA GLY A 191 -18.80 -3.26 19.06
C GLY A 191 -19.66 -2.77 20.23
N VAL A 192 -19.33 -1.63 20.86
CA VAL A 192 -20.00 -1.14 22.07
C VAL A 192 -20.79 0.15 21.78
N PRO A 193 -22.10 0.23 22.10
CA PRO A 193 -22.79 1.50 22.24
C PRO A 193 -22.53 2.08 23.64
N HIS A 194 -21.92 3.25 23.74
CA HIS A 194 -21.79 4.01 25.00
C HIS A 194 -22.25 5.46 24.81
N GLN A 195 -23.15 5.89 25.69
CA GLN A 195 -23.65 7.26 25.78
C GLN A 195 -22.55 8.20 26.29
N VAL A 196 -22.29 9.25 25.53
CA VAL A 196 -21.47 10.41 25.95
C VAL A 196 -22.28 11.21 27.00
N PRO A 197 -21.64 11.78 28.05
CA PRO A 197 -22.34 12.69 28.96
C PRO A 197 -22.91 13.89 28.20
N GLU A 198 -24.20 14.08 28.39
CA GLU A 198 -25.06 15.09 27.79
C GLU A 198 -24.52 16.51 28.02
N VAL A 199 -23.88 17.09 26.99
CA VAL A 199 -23.90 18.54 26.80
C VAL A 199 -25.19 18.80 26.06
N ALA A 200 -26.15 19.46 26.72
CA ALA A 200 -27.50 19.77 26.27
C ALA A 200 -27.63 19.83 24.73
N ALA A 201 -28.11 18.74 24.15
CA ALA A 201 -28.37 18.65 22.73
C ALA A 201 -29.60 19.52 22.42
N VAL A 202 -29.41 20.54 21.57
CA VAL A 202 -30.48 21.01 20.72
C VAL A 202 -30.97 19.77 19.95
N GLN A 203 -32.24 19.41 20.15
CA GLN A 203 -32.88 18.34 19.39
C GLN A 203 -32.96 18.78 17.92
N GLU A 204 -31.92 18.48 17.15
CA GLU A 204 -32.03 18.33 15.71
C GLU A 204 -32.68 16.98 15.45
N GLU A 205 -33.94 17.04 15.05
CA GLU A 205 -34.73 15.95 14.51
C GLU A 205 -33.92 15.29 13.37
N PRO A 206 -33.69 13.96 13.39
CA PRO A 206 -32.95 13.31 12.31
C PRO A 206 -33.71 13.53 10.99
N PRO A 207 -33.09 14.12 9.95
CA PRO A 207 -33.77 14.32 8.69
C PRO A 207 -34.22 12.96 8.17
N ALA A 208 -35.51 12.85 7.88
CA ALA A 208 -36.08 11.66 7.26
C ALA A 208 -35.24 11.31 6.03
N ALA A 209 -34.60 10.14 6.05
CA ALA A 209 -33.85 9.63 4.91
C ALA A 209 -34.75 9.62 3.68
N SER A 210 -34.48 10.53 2.74
CA SER A 210 -35.24 10.67 1.50
C SER A 210 -34.91 9.50 0.59
N SER A 211 -35.72 8.44 0.65
CA SER A 211 -35.60 7.24 -0.20
C SER A 211 -35.51 7.53 -1.70
N GLY A 212 -35.96 8.70 -2.16
CA GLY A 212 -35.86 9.12 -3.55
C GLY A 212 -34.45 9.49 -4.02
N ASP A 213 -33.57 9.98 -3.14
CA ASP A 213 -32.23 10.43 -3.53
C ASP A 213 -31.25 9.25 -3.67
N ASP A 214 -31.42 8.22 -2.83
CA ASP A 214 -30.71 6.95 -2.94
C ASP A 214 -31.03 6.22 -4.27
N ASP A 215 -32.30 6.24 -4.71
CA ASP A 215 -32.72 5.60 -5.96
C ASP A 215 -32.13 6.29 -7.20
N VAL A 216 -32.04 7.63 -7.20
CA VAL A 216 -31.41 8.39 -8.29
C VAL A 216 -29.90 8.16 -8.32
N THR A 217 -29.28 8.09 -7.15
CA THR A 217 -27.84 7.82 -7.00
C THR A 217 -27.49 6.43 -7.53
N LEU A 218 -28.30 5.42 -7.19
CA LEU A 218 -28.18 4.06 -7.70
C LEU A 218 -28.41 3.98 -9.22
N ALA A 219 -29.34 4.78 -9.76
CA ALA A 219 -29.57 4.85 -11.21
C ALA A 219 -28.35 5.42 -11.96
N ASP A 220 -27.77 6.51 -11.47
CA ASP A 220 -26.54 7.09 -12.01
C ASP A 220 -25.37 6.08 -11.94
N ASP A 221 -25.24 5.34 -10.83
CA ASP A 221 -24.21 4.30 -10.69
C ASP A 221 -24.42 3.13 -11.67
N ARG A 222 -25.66 2.70 -11.91
CA ARG A 222 -25.97 1.65 -12.90
C ARG A 222 -25.67 2.14 -14.33
N ALA A 223 -26.02 3.38 -14.66
CA ALA A 223 -25.73 3.97 -15.96
C ALA A 223 -24.22 4.09 -16.20
N ALA A 224 -23.48 4.57 -15.21
CA ALA A 224 -22.01 4.62 -15.24
C ALA A 224 -21.40 3.21 -15.39
N ALA A 225 -21.90 2.21 -14.65
CA ALA A 225 -21.42 0.84 -14.77
C ALA A 225 -21.67 0.25 -16.17
N ALA A 226 -22.82 0.54 -16.77
CA ALA A 226 -23.14 0.10 -18.13
C ALA A 226 -22.22 0.75 -19.18
N GLU A 227 -21.97 2.07 -19.07
CA GLU A 227 -21.00 2.76 -19.94
C GLU A 227 -19.61 2.13 -19.79
N LEU A 228 -19.14 1.96 -18.56
CA LEU A 228 -17.82 1.39 -18.28
C LEU A 228 -17.67 -0.02 -18.85
N LEU A 229 -18.69 -0.86 -18.78
CA LEU A 229 -18.68 -2.19 -19.38
C LEU A 229 -18.46 -2.12 -20.90
N SER A 230 -19.05 -1.14 -21.59
CA SER A 230 -18.87 -0.96 -23.03
C SER A 230 -17.45 -0.48 -23.39
N VAL A 231 -16.90 0.46 -22.62
CA VAL A 231 -15.59 1.09 -22.88
C VAL A 231 -14.41 0.16 -22.54
N THR A 232 -14.59 -0.72 -21.55
CA THR A 232 -13.51 -1.54 -20.98
C THR A 232 -13.56 -3.03 -21.35
N ARG A 233 -14.56 -3.49 -22.11
CA ARG A 233 -14.74 -4.93 -22.42
C ARG A 233 -13.48 -5.57 -23.00
N GLY A 234 -12.89 -4.96 -24.02
CA GLY A 234 -11.69 -5.49 -24.69
C GLY A 234 -10.46 -5.49 -23.77
N THR A 235 -10.21 -4.39 -23.06
CA THR A 235 -9.06 -4.25 -22.15
C THR A 235 -9.17 -5.17 -20.93
N ARG A 236 -10.38 -5.35 -20.38
CA ARG A 236 -10.64 -6.31 -19.29
C ARG A 236 -10.38 -7.74 -19.71
N LEU A 237 -10.75 -8.12 -20.93
CA LEU A 237 -10.51 -9.47 -21.45
C LEU A 237 -9.01 -9.71 -21.64
N VAL A 238 -8.29 -8.77 -22.27
CA VAL A 238 -6.82 -8.84 -22.40
C VAL A 238 -6.15 -8.92 -21.02
N ARG A 239 -6.57 -8.07 -20.07
CA ARG A 239 -6.06 -8.08 -18.69
C ARG A 239 -6.31 -9.43 -18.02
N ARG A 240 -7.51 -10.01 -18.17
CA ARG A 240 -7.87 -11.29 -17.56
C ARG A 240 -7.06 -12.43 -18.16
N ILE A 241 -6.94 -12.49 -19.49
CA ILE A 241 -6.12 -13.51 -20.16
C ILE A 241 -4.67 -13.38 -19.70
N ALA A 242 -4.09 -12.17 -19.79
CA ALA A 242 -2.71 -11.94 -19.40
C ALA A 242 -2.45 -12.30 -17.93
N PHE A 243 -3.39 -11.98 -17.03
CA PHE A 243 -3.30 -12.38 -15.63
C PHE A 243 -3.30 -13.90 -15.45
N TRP A 244 -4.23 -14.62 -16.07
CA TRP A 244 -4.31 -16.08 -15.91
C TRP A 244 -3.13 -16.79 -16.57
N THR A 245 -2.66 -16.31 -17.72
CA THR A 245 -1.45 -16.84 -18.37
C THR A 245 -0.22 -16.57 -17.52
N LEU A 246 -0.09 -15.37 -16.91
CA LEU A 246 0.96 -15.07 -15.95
C LEU A 246 0.92 -16.02 -14.74
N VAL A 247 -0.25 -16.19 -14.13
CA VAL A 247 -0.41 -17.09 -12.97
C VAL A 247 -0.03 -18.51 -13.34
N LEU A 248 -0.51 -19.01 -14.48
CA LEU A 248 -0.18 -20.34 -14.97
C LEU A 248 1.33 -20.48 -15.22
N ALA A 249 1.94 -19.52 -15.92
CA ALA A 249 3.38 -19.52 -16.19
C ALA A 249 4.20 -19.52 -14.88
N CYS A 250 3.82 -18.70 -13.90
CA CYS A 250 4.46 -18.70 -12.57
C CYS A 250 4.32 -20.05 -11.86
N VAL A 251 3.13 -20.66 -11.87
CA VAL A 251 2.90 -21.98 -11.24
C VAL A 251 3.76 -23.05 -11.91
N VAL A 252 3.77 -23.11 -13.24
CA VAL A 252 4.60 -24.08 -13.98
C VAL A 252 6.09 -23.81 -13.74
N THR A 253 6.52 -22.54 -13.70
CA THR A 253 7.89 -22.13 -13.37
C THR A 253 8.30 -22.67 -12.00
N VAL A 254 7.43 -22.54 -10.98
CA VAL A 254 7.71 -23.07 -9.63
C VAL A 254 7.80 -24.59 -9.65
N ILE A 255 6.92 -25.29 -10.38
CA ILE A 255 6.97 -26.75 -10.49
C ILE A 255 8.27 -27.20 -11.14
N VAL A 256 8.66 -26.59 -12.27
CA VAL A 256 9.92 -26.89 -12.97
C VAL A 256 11.12 -26.58 -12.06
N LEU A 257 11.10 -25.47 -11.33
CA LEU A 257 12.13 -25.14 -10.35
C LEU A 257 12.27 -26.21 -9.26
N LEU A 258 11.15 -26.72 -8.74
CA LEU A 258 11.17 -27.81 -7.75
C LEU A 258 11.71 -29.12 -8.34
N VAL A 259 11.40 -29.42 -9.60
CA VAL A 259 11.97 -30.57 -10.31
C VAL A 259 13.48 -30.39 -10.46
N LEU A 260 13.94 -29.24 -10.94
CA LEU A 260 15.37 -28.92 -11.04
C LEU A 260 16.06 -29.03 -9.68
N LEU A 261 15.44 -28.52 -8.62
CA LEU A 261 16.01 -28.55 -7.27
C LEU A 261 16.07 -29.97 -6.68
N THR A 262 15.06 -30.81 -6.93
CA THR A 262 15.09 -32.23 -6.51
C THR A 262 16.09 -33.04 -7.31
N MET A 263 16.29 -32.73 -8.60
CA MET A 263 17.32 -33.36 -9.44
C MET A 263 18.74 -32.96 -9.04
N GLU A 264 19.00 -31.68 -8.76
CA GLU A 264 20.29 -31.18 -8.22
C GLU A 264 20.63 -31.93 -6.93
N TRP A 265 19.65 -32.02 -6.02
CA TRP A 265 19.87 -32.63 -4.72
C TRP A 265 20.07 -34.15 -4.81
N GLY A 266 19.59 -34.77 -5.89
CA GLY A 266 19.86 -36.16 -6.25
C GLY A 266 21.20 -36.39 -6.96
N GLY A 267 22.03 -35.35 -7.15
CA GLY A 267 23.36 -35.47 -7.74
C GLY A 267 23.40 -35.59 -9.26
N ARG A 268 22.36 -35.13 -9.97
CA ARG A 268 22.42 -35.00 -11.44
C ARG A 268 23.01 -33.64 -11.82
N ASP A 269 24.10 -33.65 -12.56
CA ASP A 269 24.72 -32.43 -13.11
C ASP A 269 23.84 -31.78 -14.19
N PHE A 270 23.74 -30.44 -14.14
CA PHE A 270 23.12 -29.62 -15.18
C PHE A 270 24.15 -29.19 -16.22
N GLY A 271 23.85 -29.47 -17.49
CA GLY A 271 24.53 -28.82 -18.61
C GLY A 271 24.11 -27.35 -18.77
N ALA A 272 24.77 -26.63 -19.67
CA ALA A 272 24.39 -25.26 -20.02
C ALA A 272 22.96 -25.17 -20.60
N PHE A 273 22.42 -23.96 -20.80
CA PHE A 273 21.10 -23.72 -21.42
C PHE A 273 20.91 -24.47 -22.75
N ASP A 274 22.00 -24.72 -23.47
CA ASP A 274 22.05 -25.36 -24.77
C ASP A 274 22.03 -26.90 -24.67
N GLU A 275 22.30 -27.45 -23.49
CA GLU A 275 22.54 -28.88 -23.25
C GLU A 275 21.42 -29.54 -22.45
N ASP A 276 20.65 -28.77 -21.66
CA ASP A 276 19.52 -29.29 -20.86
C ASP A 276 18.17 -28.66 -21.26
N PRO A 277 17.23 -29.44 -21.83
CA PRO A 277 15.90 -28.96 -22.21
C PRO A 277 15.10 -28.41 -21.02
N LEU A 278 15.31 -28.88 -19.79
CA LEU A 278 14.61 -28.37 -18.61
C LEU A 278 15.05 -26.95 -18.25
N THR A 279 16.34 -26.65 -18.38
CA THR A 279 16.90 -25.30 -18.19
C THR A 279 16.37 -24.34 -19.26
N ALA A 280 16.27 -24.80 -20.51
CA ALA A 280 15.68 -24.02 -21.59
C ALA A 280 14.17 -23.74 -21.38
N VAL A 281 13.42 -24.75 -20.93
CA VAL A 281 12.00 -24.61 -20.56
C VAL A 281 11.83 -23.61 -19.41
N MET A 282 12.64 -23.71 -18.36
CA MET A 282 12.59 -22.80 -17.21
C MET A 282 12.80 -21.34 -17.64
N THR A 283 13.84 -21.09 -18.44
CA THR A 283 14.16 -19.75 -18.95
C THR A 283 13.03 -19.20 -19.83
N THR A 284 12.46 -20.05 -20.69
CA THR A 284 11.32 -19.68 -21.54
C THR A 284 10.11 -19.32 -20.69
N LEU A 285 9.80 -20.10 -19.65
CA LEU A 285 8.69 -19.84 -18.73
C LEU A 285 8.89 -18.54 -17.94
N MET A 286 10.12 -18.23 -17.51
CA MET A 286 10.45 -16.94 -16.90
C MET A 286 10.18 -15.78 -17.86
N LEU A 287 10.62 -15.90 -19.12
CA LEU A 287 10.44 -14.87 -20.14
C LEU A 287 8.95 -14.66 -20.47
N VAL A 288 8.19 -15.75 -20.60
CA VAL A 288 6.73 -15.74 -20.74
C VAL A 288 6.09 -15.03 -19.54
N SER A 289 6.52 -15.34 -18.30
CA SER A 289 5.99 -14.71 -17.09
C SER A 289 6.25 -13.20 -17.08
N VAL A 290 7.47 -12.77 -17.42
CA VAL A 290 7.80 -11.34 -17.52
C VAL A 290 6.95 -10.66 -18.60
N LEU A 291 6.85 -11.25 -19.79
CA LEU A 291 6.07 -10.70 -20.91
C LEU A 291 4.60 -10.53 -20.55
N PHE A 292 3.97 -11.58 -19.99
CA PHE A 292 2.56 -11.50 -19.60
C PHE A 292 2.32 -10.59 -18.40
N GLY A 293 3.30 -10.45 -17.50
CA GLY A 293 3.28 -9.43 -16.44
C GLY A 293 3.26 -8.00 -17.00
N ILE A 294 4.08 -7.73 -18.03
CA ILE A 294 4.09 -6.45 -18.74
C ILE A 294 2.76 -6.22 -19.46
N VAL A 295 2.27 -7.19 -20.24
CA VAL A 295 0.99 -7.10 -20.96
C VAL A 295 -0.15 -6.83 -20.00
N TRP A 296 -0.19 -7.54 -18.86
CA TRP A 296 -1.19 -7.32 -17.82
C TRP A 296 -1.13 -5.89 -17.25
N ALA A 297 0.05 -5.40 -16.91
CA ALA A 297 0.24 -4.07 -16.35
C ALA A 297 -0.15 -2.98 -17.36
N VAL A 298 0.26 -3.11 -18.63
CA VAL A 298 -0.14 -2.20 -19.71
C VAL A 298 -1.66 -2.20 -19.90
N ALA A 299 -2.27 -3.39 -20.02
CA ALA A 299 -3.71 -3.51 -20.21
C ALA A 299 -4.49 -2.87 -19.07
N ALA A 300 -4.03 -3.06 -17.82
CA ALA A 300 -4.65 -2.45 -16.65
C ALA A 300 -4.48 -0.92 -16.62
N ASP A 301 -3.34 -0.39 -17.07
CA ASP A 301 -3.10 1.06 -17.12
C ASP A 301 -3.90 1.74 -18.21
N VAL A 302 -4.05 1.10 -19.37
CA VAL A 302 -4.94 1.54 -20.45
C VAL A 302 -6.40 1.50 -19.98
N ASP A 303 -6.81 0.46 -19.25
CA ASP A 303 -8.14 0.36 -18.66
C ASP A 303 -8.40 1.56 -17.73
N ASP A 304 -7.51 1.80 -16.77
CA ASP A 304 -7.63 2.93 -15.84
C ASP A 304 -7.63 4.28 -16.58
N ALA A 305 -6.82 4.45 -17.63
CA ALA A 305 -6.81 5.66 -18.44
C ALA A 305 -8.14 5.89 -19.18
N ARG A 306 -8.74 4.84 -19.73
CA ARG A 306 -10.05 4.89 -20.41
C ARG A 306 -11.18 5.21 -19.43
N VAL A 307 -11.17 4.57 -18.25
CA VAL A 307 -12.14 4.87 -17.18
C VAL A 307 -12.03 6.33 -16.76
N ARG A 308 -10.81 6.86 -16.57
CA ARG A 308 -10.60 8.28 -16.24
C ARG A 308 -11.10 9.21 -17.35
N ALA A 309 -10.84 8.88 -18.62
CA ALA A 309 -11.34 9.67 -19.75
C ALA A 309 -12.88 9.65 -19.85
N SER A 310 -13.51 8.50 -19.61
CA SER A 310 -14.98 8.37 -19.53
C SER A 310 -15.53 9.17 -18.36
N SER A 311 -14.94 9.11 -17.16
CA SER A 311 -15.37 9.89 -16.00
C SER A 311 -15.34 11.41 -16.24
N ARG A 312 -14.34 11.91 -16.97
CA ARG A 312 -14.26 13.33 -17.35
C ARG A 312 -15.33 13.72 -18.37
N ARG A 313 -15.64 12.83 -19.32
CA ARG A 313 -16.73 13.04 -20.30
C ARG A 313 -18.09 13.02 -19.61
N TRP A 314 -18.29 12.12 -18.65
CA TRP A 314 -19.48 12.10 -17.80
C TRP A 314 -19.68 13.43 -17.08
N LEU A 315 -18.65 13.91 -16.36
CA LEU A 315 -18.72 15.20 -15.66
C LEU A 315 -18.95 16.38 -16.60
N ALA A 316 -18.35 16.38 -17.79
CA ALA A 316 -18.56 17.43 -18.79
C ALA A 316 -19.98 17.42 -19.39
N ALA A 317 -20.65 16.27 -19.40
CA ALA A 317 -22.02 16.11 -19.90
C ALA A 317 -23.08 16.11 -18.78
N ALA A 318 -22.65 16.20 -17.51
CA ALA A 318 -23.54 16.11 -16.37
C ALA A 318 -24.47 17.34 -16.31
N SER A 319 -25.74 17.11 -16.01
CA SER A 319 -26.66 18.19 -15.62
C SER A 319 -26.21 18.83 -14.30
N VAL A 320 -26.69 20.04 -13.98
CA VAL A 320 -26.34 20.75 -12.73
C VAL A 320 -26.57 19.86 -11.51
N ALA A 321 -27.74 19.23 -11.41
CA ALA A 321 -28.07 18.29 -10.33
C ALA A 321 -27.17 17.05 -10.29
N GLN A 322 -26.71 16.54 -11.45
CA GLN A 322 -25.74 15.44 -11.50
C GLN A 322 -24.33 15.91 -11.12
N GLY A 323 -23.97 17.15 -11.43
CA GLY A 323 -22.71 17.77 -11.02
C GLY A 323 -22.61 17.95 -9.51
N GLU A 324 -23.69 18.38 -8.87
CA GLU A 324 -23.80 18.54 -7.41
C GLU A 324 -23.69 17.19 -6.68
N ARG A 325 -24.43 16.16 -7.14
CA ARG A 325 -24.29 14.79 -6.63
C ARG A 325 -22.90 14.22 -6.82
N GLY A 326 -22.20 14.66 -7.86
CA GLY A 326 -20.81 14.33 -8.14
C GLY A 326 -20.60 13.01 -8.87
N LEU A 327 -19.33 12.65 -9.02
CA LEU A 327 -18.91 11.52 -9.85
C LEU A 327 -19.43 10.16 -9.32
N PRO A 328 -20.07 9.33 -10.17
CA PRO A 328 -20.54 8.00 -9.78
C PRO A 328 -19.44 7.06 -9.25
N THR A 329 -19.80 6.22 -8.27
CA THR A 329 -18.89 5.30 -7.55
C THR A 329 -18.09 4.38 -8.47
N PRO A 330 -18.67 3.81 -9.56
CA PRO A 330 -17.94 2.94 -10.48
C PRO A 330 -16.69 3.59 -11.12
N PHE A 331 -16.64 4.92 -11.22
CA PHE A 331 -15.47 5.62 -11.75
C PHE A 331 -14.33 5.76 -10.75
N HIS A 332 -14.60 5.70 -9.44
CA HIS A 332 -13.64 6.04 -8.38
C HIS A 332 -12.42 5.11 -8.38
N ALA A 333 -12.61 3.81 -8.64
CA ALA A 333 -11.55 2.81 -8.57
C ALA A 333 -10.32 3.14 -9.45
N ALA A 334 -10.52 3.72 -10.64
CA ALA A 334 -9.43 4.06 -11.56
C ALA A 334 -8.62 5.31 -11.12
N TRP A 335 -9.19 6.13 -10.24
CA TRP A 335 -8.55 7.30 -9.64
C TRP A 335 -7.77 6.94 -8.37
N LEU A 336 -8.29 5.96 -7.62
CA LEU A 336 -7.70 5.39 -6.41
C LEU A 336 -6.58 4.38 -6.70
N GLY A 337 -6.51 3.88 -7.94
CA GLY A 337 -5.43 3.00 -8.40
C GLY A 337 -4.03 3.60 -8.28
N ALA A 338 -3.02 2.72 -8.32
CA ALA A 338 -1.62 3.06 -8.08
C ALA A 338 -1.14 4.28 -8.92
N PRO A 339 -0.31 5.17 -8.35
CA PRO A 339 0.25 6.31 -9.06
C PRO A 339 0.89 5.92 -10.39
N GLY A 340 0.71 6.69 -11.47
CA GLY A 340 1.46 6.49 -12.72
C GLY A 340 1.27 5.15 -13.44
N GLY A 341 0.33 4.31 -12.98
CA GLY A 341 0.11 2.98 -13.54
C GLY A 341 1.01 1.90 -12.93
N ARG A 342 0.64 0.65 -13.18
CA ARG A 342 1.33 -0.57 -12.77
C ARG A 342 2.63 -0.74 -13.53
N MET A 343 2.72 -0.30 -14.80
CA MET A 343 3.96 -0.32 -15.58
C MET A 343 5.05 0.58 -15.02
N ALA A 344 4.69 1.77 -14.55
CA ALA A 344 5.65 2.63 -13.85
C ALA A 344 6.13 1.98 -12.54
N GLY A 345 5.29 1.17 -11.90
CA GLY A 345 5.69 0.33 -10.76
C GLY A 345 6.69 -0.74 -11.13
N VAL A 346 6.42 -1.52 -12.17
CA VAL A 346 7.33 -2.54 -12.70
C VAL A 346 8.66 -1.90 -13.11
N GLY A 347 8.63 -0.80 -13.87
CA GLY A 347 9.82 -0.08 -14.30
C GLY A 347 10.67 0.42 -13.13
N LEU A 348 10.05 1.01 -12.11
CA LEU A 348 10.77 1.45 -10.90
C LEU A 348 11.34 0.28 -10.09
N PHE A 349 10.62 -0.85 -10.04
CA PHE A 349 11.12 -2.06 -9.38
C PHE A 349 12.34 -2.63 -10.09
N VAL A 350 12.27 -2.79 -11.42
CA VAL A 350 13.40 -3.26 -12.25
C VAL A 350 14.58 -2.30 -12.13
N LEU A 351 14.35 -0.99 -12.25
CA LEU A 351 15.38 0.02 -12.08
C LEU A 351 16.03 -0.05 -10.69
N GLY A 352 15.22 -0.23 -9.64
CA GLY A 352 15.70 -0.42 -8.27
C GLY A 352 16.53 -1.69 -8.09
N MET A 353 16.17 -2.79 -8.77
CA MET A 353 16.94 -4.02 -8.75
C MET A 353 18.28 -3.88 -9.46
N VAL A 354 18.30 -3.27 -10.65
CA VAL A 354 19.54 -2.99 -11.40
C VAL A 354 20.44 -2.06 -10.58
N ALA A 355 19.87 -1.01 -9.97
CA ALA A 355 20.59 -0.11 -9.08
C ALA A 355 21.24 -0.87 -7.91
N LEU A 356 20.48 -1.72 -7.24
CA LEU A 356 20.97 -2.52 -6.11
C LEU A 356 22.10 -3.47 -6.54
N LEU A 357 21.91 -4.19 -7.64
CA LEU A 357 22.92 -5.10 -8.21
C LEU A 357 24.20 -4.35 -8.56
N ALA A 358 24.11 -3.15 -9.15
CA ALA A 358 25.27 -2.35 -9.50
C ALA A 358 25.99 -1.79 -8.27
N VAL A 359 25.25 -1.35 -7.24
CA VAL A 359 25.83 -0.86 -5.97
C VAL A 359 26.56 -1.96 -5.20
N ILE A 360 26.13 -3.22 -5.32
CA ILE A 360 26.77 -4.35 -4.64
C ILE A 360 27.86 -4.98 -5.51
N GLY A 361 27.57 -5.18 -6.79
CA GLY A 361 28.47 -5.81 -7.77
C GLY A 361 29.71 -4.98 -8.05
N GLY A 362 29.58 -3.65 -8.12
CA GLY A 362 30.72 -2.74 -8.34
C GLY A 362 31.82 -2.87 -7.27
N PRO A 363 31.52 -2.73 -5.97
CA PRO A 363 32.50 -2.93 -4.90
C PRO A 363 33.04 -4.35 -4.81
N VAL A 364 32.22 -5.37 -5.10
CA VAL A 364 32.69 -6.76 -5.15
C VAL A 364 33.70 -6.96 -6.27
N ALA A 365 33.44 -6.40 -7.46
CA ALA A 365 34.37 -6.42 -8.58
C ALA A 365 35.69 -5.72 -8.23
N LEU A 366 35.64 -4.59 -7.53
CA LEU A 366 36.83 -3.90 -7.00
C LEU A 366 37.62 -4.76 -6.02
N ALA A 367 36.95 -5.29 -5.00
CA ALA A 367 37.59 -6.01 -3.90
C ALA A 367 38.20 -7.35 -4.34
N ARG A 368 37.66 -7.95 -5.40
CA ARG A 368 38.14 -9.23 -5.95
C ARG A 368 39.08 -9.07 -7.15
N GLY A 369 39.34 -7.83 -7.59
CA GLY A 369 40.22 -7.56 -8.74
C GLY A 369 39.61 -8.00 -10.08
N TYR A 370 38.29 -8.02 -10.21
CA TYR A 370 37.61 -8.39 -11.44
C TYR A 370 37.62 -7.21 -12.42
N GLY A 371 38.66 -7.15 -13.26
CA GLY A 371 38.83 -6.13 -14.30
C GLY A 371 39.46 -4.82 -13.79
N PRO A 372 39.53 -3.78 -14.65
CA PRO A 372 40.11 -2.51 -14.27
C PRO A 372 39.32 -1.88 -13.11
N PRO A 373 39.98 -1.30 -12.09
CA PRO A 373 39.30 -0.70 -10.94
C PRO A 373 38.35 0.43 -11.36
N ALA A 374 38.62 1.11 -12.47
CA ALA A 374 37.70 2.10 -13.02
C ALA A 374 36.30 1.52 -13.31
N VAL A 375 36.20 0.26 -13.77
CA VAL A 375 34.92 -0.37 -14.10
C VAL A 375 34.07 -0.57 -12.85
N GLY A 376 34.64 -1.11 -11.77
CA GLY A 376 33.92 -1.31 -10.53
C GLY A 376 33.45 0.00 -9.90
N VAL A 377 34.28 1.07 -9.97
CA VAL A 377 33.88 2.42 -9.53
C VAL A 377 32.74 2.96 -10.38
N LEU A 378 32.83 2.89 -11.71
CA LEU A 378 31.80 3.38 -12.63
C LEU A 378 30.47 2.64 -12.46
N VAL A 379 30.50 1.31 -12.33
CA VAL A 379 29.30 0.49 -12.07
C VAL A 379 28.65 0.88 -10.75
N THR A 380 29.44 1.11 -9.69
CA THR A 380 28.92 1.56 -8.40
C THR A 380 28.24 2.93 -8.51
N ILE A 381 28.90 3.89 -9.18
CA ILE A 381 28.35 5.24 -9.41
C ILE A 381 27.05 5.16 -10.20
N ALA A 382 27.02 4.39 -11.28
CA ALA A 382 25.82 4.17 -12.09
C ALA A 382 24.68 3.59 -11.23
N GLY A 383 24.98 2.60 -10.39
CA GLY A 383 24.01 2.02 -9.45
C GLY A 383 23.42 3.05 -8.49
N VAL A 384 24.25 3.91 -7.90
CA VAL A 384 23.80 5.01 -7.03
C VAL A 384 22.89 5.98 -7.78
N VAL A 385 23.29 6.40 -8.99
CA VAL A 385 22.49 7.32 -9.82
C VAL A 385 21.14 6.70 -10.16
N LEU A 386 21.10 5.43 -10.61
CA LEU A 386 19.86 4.72 -10.90
C LEU A 386 18.97 4.59 -9.65
N GLY A 387 19.56 4.36 -8.48
CA GLY A 387 18.85 4.32 -7.20
C GLY A 387 18.21 5.66 -6.84
N VAL A 388 18.93 6.78 -7.04
CA VAL A 388 18.39 8.13 -6.85
C VAL A 388 17.24 8.41 -7.81
N VAL A 389 17.38 8.04 -9.09
CA VAL A 389 16.32 8.19 -10.10
C VAL A 389 15.08 7.35 -9.73
N ALA A 390 15.28 6.12 -9.27
CA ALA A 390 14.18 5.26 -8.82
C ALA A 390 13.42 5.86 -7.63
N LEU A 391 14.14 6.36 -6.62
CA LEU A 391 13.55 7.05 -5.47
C LEU A 391 12.81 8.32 -5.90
N TRP A 392 13.42 9.14 -6.77
CA TRP A 392 12.79 10.34 -7.29
C TRP A 392 11.49 10.03 -8.06
N GLY A 393 11.53 9.02 -8.94
CA GLY A 393 10.36 8.53 -9.67
C GLY A 393 9.26 7.99 -8.74
N TRP A 394 9.64 7.33 -7.63
CA TRP A 394 8.70 6.90 -6.60
C TRP A 394 8.02 8.08 -5.90
N PHE A 395 8.78 9.11 -5.50
CA PHE A 395 8.23 10.30 -4.85
C PHE A 395 7.37 11.14 -5.79
N SER A 396 7.78 11.31 -7.05
CA SER A 396 7.00 12.04 -8.06
C SER A 396 5.66 11.35 -8.32
N ARG A 397 5.67 10.01 -8.43
CA ARG A 397 4.46 9.17 -8.46
C ARG A 397 3.56 9.48 -7.28
N ARG A 398 4.08 9.42 -6.06
CA ARG A 398 3.29 9.65 -4.85
C ARG A 398 2.63 11.04 -4.83
N ARG A 399 3.35 12.08 -5.27
CA ARG A 399 2.78 13.43 -5.42
C ARG A 399 1.67 13.48 -6.47
N ALA A 400 1.88 12.85 -7.63
CA ALA A 400 0.86 12.80 -8.68
C ALA A 400 -0.41 12.06 -8.23
N HIS A 401 -0.28 10.95 -7.50
CA HIS A 401 -1.44 10.26 -6.94
C HIS A 401 -2.21 11.12 -5.95
N ARG A 402 -1.50 11.84 -5.06
CA ARG A 402 -2.14 12.77 -4.13
C ARG A 402 -3.01 13.81 -4.85
N ARG A 403 -2.47 14.45 -5.90
CA ARG A 403 -3.23 15.42 -6.72
C ARG A 403 -4.46 14.80 -7.39
N ARG A 404 -4.35 13.54 -7.84
CA ARG A 404 -5.48 12.82 -8.46
C ARG A 404 -6.58 12.47 -7.46
N VAL A 405 -6.20 12.10 -6.24
CA VAL A 405 -7.15 11.84 -5.15
C VAL A 405 -7.80 13.14 -4.69
N GLU A 406 -7.03 14.24 -4.60
CA GLU A 406 -7.58 15.58 -4.30
C GLU A 406 -8.62 16.00 -5.34
N TRP A 407 -8.32 15.83 -6.63
CA TRP A 407 -9.29 16.06 -7.71
C TRP A 407 -10.53 15.16 -7.57
N LEU A 408 -10.36 13.86 -7.29
CA LEU A 408 -11.48 12.93 -7.12
C LEU A 408 -12.42 13.39 -6.00
N ILE A 409 -11.88 13.85 -4.88
CA ILE A 409 -12.68 14.32 -3.74
C ILE A 409 -13.46 15.59 -4.12
N GLU A 410 -12.83 16.50 -4.87
CA GLU A 410 -13.48 17.70 -5.38
C GLU A 410 -14.65 17.37 -6.31
N VAL A 411 -14.48 16.42 -7.22
CA VAL A 411 -15.53 16.06 -8.20
C VAL A 411 -16.50 14.99 -7.73
N ALA A 412 -16.23 14.30 -6.63
CA ALA A 412 -17.11 13.27 -6.09
C ALA A 412 -18.36 13.87 -5.41
N GLY A 413 -18.42 15.20 -5.23
CA GLY A 413 -19.62 15.93 -4.81
C GLY A 413 -20.23 15.41 -3.50
N GLU A 414 -21.55 15.46 -3.41
CA GLU A 414 -22.31 15.00 -2.23
C GLU A 414 -22.13 13.51 -1.92
N ARG A 415 -21.78 12.68 -2.92
CA ARG A 415 -21.50 11.25 -2.73
C ARG A 415 -20.25 10.99 -1.90
N ALA A 416 -19.29 11.92 -1.88
CA ALA A 416 -18.13 11.82 -0.99
C ALA A 416 -18.41 12.39 0.42
N THR A 417 -19.42 13.24 0.58
CA THR A 417 -19.73 13.91 1.86
C THR A 417 -20.88 13.27 2.64
N GLY A 418 -21.59 12.30 2.06
CA GLY A 418 -22.69 11.62 2.74
C GLY A 418 -24.01 12.40 2.69
N GLY A 419 -24.26 13.16 1.61
CA GLY A 419 -25.59 13.73 1.32
C GLY A 419 -25.83 15.17 1.76
N GLN A 420 -24.80 15.93 2.13
CA GLN A 420 -24.94 17.39 2.31
C GLN A 420 -23.90 18.12 1.45
N ALA A 421 -24.39 18.84 0.44
CA ALA A 421 -23.62 19.90 -0.20
C ALA A 421 -23.30 20.99 0.82
N PRO A 422 -22.13 21.64 0.72
CA PRO A 422 -21.88 22.86 1.45
C PRO A 422 -22.86 23.95 0.97
N ASP A 423 -23.53 24.63 1.89
CA ASP A 423 -24.09 25.95 1.61
C ASP A 423 -23.00 26.78 0.94
N ALA A 424 -23.25 27.15 -0.31
CA ALA A 424 -22.29 27.87 -1.14
C ALA A 424 -21.90 29.20 -0.46
N PRO A 425 -20.60 29.49 -0.26
CA PRO A 425 -20.18 30.85 0.00
C PRO A 425 -19.76 31.53 -1.31
N PHE A 426 -20.46 32.63 -1.59
CA PHE A 426 -20.03 33.79 -2.38
C PHE A 426 -19.95 33.67 -3.91
N THR A 427 -21.04 34.10 -4.55
CA THR A 427 -20.95 34.96 -5.73
C THR A 427 -20.26 36.27 -5.37
N GLY A 428 -19.21 36.59 -6.14
CA GLY A 428 -18.47 37.84 -6.14
C GLY A 428 -17.54 37.86 -7.34
#